data_AF-A0A0G1H4E0-F1
#
_entry.id   AF-A0A0G1H4E0-F1
#
_cell.length_a   1.000
_cell.length_b   1.000
_cell.length_c   1.000
_cell.angle_alpha   90.00
_cell.angle_beta   90.00
_cell.angle_gamma   90.00
#
_symmetry.space_group_name_H-M   'P 1'
#
loop_
_entity.id
_entity.type
_entity.pdbx_description
1 polymer ?
#
loop_
_entity_poly.entity_id
_entity_poly.type
_entity_poly.pdbx_seq_one_letter_code
_entity_poly.pdbx_strand_id
1 'polypeptide(L)'
;MGVFFSVLVTVFSVAVFTYATTIGSNVSVTGTLGVTGASTLSSTLDVTSAATFSSTLDVTSAATFSSTLAVTGLSTLTGFISTASSTVNGALNVQTSVAVASSTPSQELGVVGSALFQESSGTTTIGINSTGSGVGSCIQLRGTNGVLFRIFAGATTSDHFGLVVEVGSCQD
;
A
#
# COMPACT_ATOMS: atom_id res chain seq x y z
N MET A 1 42.67 -14.30 -55.19
CA MET A 1 42.50 -14.62 -53.76
C MET A 1 42.37 -13.38 -52.85
N GLY A 2 42.67 -12.15 -53.29
CA GLY A 2 42.63 -10.96 -52.41
C GLY A 2 41.25 -10.34 -52.15
N VAL A 3 40.29 -10.43 -53.07
CA VAL A 3 38.96 -9.78 -52.91
C VAL A 3 37.99 -10.59 -52.04
N PHE A 4 38.07 -11.92 -52.07
CA PHE A 4 37.27 -12.79 -51.19
C PHE A 4 37.70 -12.69 -49.72
N PHE A 5 39.00 -12.49 -49.47
CA PHE A 5 39.53 -12.28 -48.11
C PHE A 5 39.15 -10.89 -47.56
N SER A 6 39.16 -9.86 -48.41
CA SER A 6 38.74 -8.50 -48.03
C SER A 6 37.24 -8.38 -47.72
N VAL A 7 36.38 -9.02 -48.53
CA VAL A 7 34.93 -9.07 -48.27
C VAL A 7 34.60 -9.89 -47.00
N LEU A 8 35.35 -10.97 -46.74
CA LEU A 8 35.22 -11.73 -45.49
C LEU A 8 35.66 -10.90 -44.26
N VAL A 9 36.68 -10.05 -44.41
CA VAL A 9 37.21 -9.18 -43.35
C VAL A 9 36.34 -7.94 -43.10
N THR A 10 35.71 -7.35 -44.13
CA THR A 10 34.81 -6.20 -43.95
C THR A 10 33.46 -6.60 -43.36
N VAL A 11 32.93 -7.77 -43.72
CA VAL A 11 31.75 -8.39 -43.06
C VAL A 11 32.05 -8.73 -41.58
N PHE A 12 33.33 -8.89 -41.22
CA PHE A 12 33.77 -9.07 -39.82
C PHE A 12 33.83 -7.77 -39.01
N SER A 13 33.92 -6.61 -39.67
CA SER A 13 33.98 -5.31 -39.00
C SER A 13 32.60 -4.71 -38.69
N VAL A 14 31.59 -5.02 -39.53
CA VAL A 14 30.16 -4.72 -39.29
C VAL A 14 29.34 -5.83 -39.94
N ALA A 15 29.06 -6.89 -39.20
CA ALA A 15 28.20 -7.96 -39.68
C ALA A 15 26.73 -7.48 -39.61
N VAL A 16 26.18 -7.04 -40.75
CA VAL A 16 24.75 -6.68 -40.84
C VAL A 16 23.95 -7.96 -41.08
N PHE A 17 23.27 -8.44 -40.04
CA PHE A 17 22.32 -9.54 -40.15
C PHE A 17 20.90 -8.99 -40.27
N THR A 18 20.32 -9.07 -41.47
CA THR A 18 18.96 -8.55 -41.76
C THR A 18 17.86 -9.58 -41.49
N TYR A 19 18.23 -10.81 -41.11
CA TYR A 19 17.34 -11.93 -40.84
C TYR A 19 17.48 -12.41 -39.41
N ALA A 20 16.55 -13.25 -38.96
CA ALA A 20 16.66 -13.93 -37.68
C ALA A 20 17.99 -14.71 -37.60
N THR A 21 18.74 -14.49 -36.52
CA THR A 21 20.01 -15.14 -36.24
C THR A 21 19.93 -15.81 -34.87
N THR A 22 20.66 -16.91 -34.70
CA THR A 22 20.80 -17.60 -33.40
C THR A 22 22.26 -17.56 -33.00
N ILE A 23 22.55 -17.06 -31.80
CA ILE A 23 23.88 -17.06 -31.21
C ILE A 23 23.87 -18.11 -30.10
N GLY A 24 24.60 -19.22 -30.27
CA GLY A 24 24.61 -20.34 -29.32
C GLY A 24 25.49 -20.13 -28.08
N SER A 25 25.91 -18.89 -27.82
CA SER A 25 26.86 -18.53 -26.76
C SER A 25 26.57 -17.09 -26.28
N ASN A 26 27.48 -16.52 -25.48
CA ASN A 26 27.29 -15.19 -24.90
C ASN A 26 27.44 -14.07 -25.94
N VAL A 27 26.66 -13.01 -25.77
CA VAL A 27 26.78 -11.75 -26.51
C VAL A 27 27.34 -10.69 -25.56
N SER A 28 28.40 -10.00 -25.98
CA SER A 28 28.95 -8.86 -25.26
C SER A 28 28.75 -7.60 -26.11
N VAL A 29 27.95 -6.66 -25.62
CA VAL A 29 27.69 -5.37 -26.28
C VAL A 29 28.39 -4.27 -25.49
N THR A 30 29.38 -3.61 -26.09
CA THR A 30 30.12 -2.51 -25.43
C THR A 30 29.45 -1.14 -25.60
N GLY A 31 28.45 -1.06 -26.49
CA GLY A 31 27.62 0.12 -26.70
C GLY A 31 26.16 -0.15 -26.34
N THR A 32 25.25 0.52 -27.04
CA THR A 32 23.80 0.36 -26.82
C THR A 32 23.24 -0.83 -27.59
N LEU A 33 22.42 -1.65 -26.94
CA LEU A 33 21.58 -2.64 -27.60
C LEU A 33 20.17 -2.05 -27.83
N GLY A 34 19.81 -1.82 -29.08
CA GLY A 34 18.44 -1.45 -29.46
C GLY A 34 17.64 -2.69 -29.86
N VAL A 35 16.47 -2.89 -29.26
CA VAL A 35 15.51 -3.93 -29.67
C VAL A 35 14.20 -3.25 -30.03
N THR A 36 13.76 -3.39 -31.29
CA THR A 36 12.53 -2.77 -31.79
C THR A 36 11.29 -3.63 -31.58
N GLY A 37 11.48 -4.93 -31.33
CA GLY A 37 10.43 -5.90 -31.03
C GLY A 37 10.44 -6.35 -29.57
N ALA A 38 9.63 -7.37 -29.27
CA ALA A 38 9.63 -8.00 -27.95
C ALA A 38 10.92 -8.77 -27.67
N SER A 39 11.35 -8.78 -26.41
CA SER A 39 12.47 -9.59 -25.91
C SER A 39 11.98 -10.50 -24.80
N THR A 40 12.42 -11.76 -24.81
CA THR A 40 12.17 -12.72 -23.73
C THR A 40 13.49 -13.09 -23.09
N LEU A 41 13.63 -12.84 -21.78
CA LEU A 41 14.76 -13.29 -20.97
C LEU A 41 14.27 -14.46 -20.11
N SER A 42 14.82 -15.66 -20.32
CA SER A 42 14.40 -16.87 -19.62
C SER A 42 15.01 -17.03 -18.22
N SER A 43 15.87 -16.10 -17.83
CA SER A 43 16.61 -16.10 -16.57
C SER A 43 16.65 -14.68 -15.99
N THR A 44 17.70 -14.35 -15.24
CA THR A 44 17.83 -13.07 -14.54
C THR A 44 18.20 -11.92 -15.46
N LEU A 45 17.66 -10.74 -15.16
CA LEU A 45 18.15 -9.47 -15.66
C LEU A 45 18.78 -8.71 -14.50
N ASP A 46 20.08 -8.42 -14.60
CA ASP A 46 20.78 -7.54 -13.66
C ASP A 46 20.95 -6.15 -14.30
N VAL A 47 20.54 -5.10 -13.59
CA VAL A 47 20.62 -3.71 -14.05
C VAL A 47 21.33 -2.91 -12.96
N THR A 48 22.55 -2.48 -13.27
CA THR A 48 23.41 -1.75 -12.31
C THR A 48 23.07 -0.28 -12.18
N SER A 49 22.20 0.23 -13.05
CA SER A 49 21.81 1.63 -13.17
C SER A 49 20.27 1.76 -13.18
N ALA A 50 19.73 2.87 -13.69
CA ALA A 50 18.30 3.05 -13.81
C ALA A 50 17.68 2.19 -14.94
N ALA A 51 16.51 1.63 -14.66
CA ALA A 51 15.61 1.06 -15.66
C ALA A 51 14.35 1.94 -15.77
N THR A 52 13.80 2.07 -16.98
CA THR A 52 12.53 2.78 -17.21
C THR A 52 11.57 1.88 -17.95
N PHE A 53 10.40 1.62 -17.36
CA PHE A 53 9.29 0.91 -17.99
C PHE A 53 8.22 1.93 -18.35
N SER A 54 7.97 2.15 -19.64
CA SER A 54 7.02 3.16 -20.13
C SER A 54 5.56 2.71 -20.11
N SER A 55 5.31 1.47 -19.71
CA SER A 55 4.00 0.84 -19.67
C SER A 55 3.90 -0.04 -18.41
N THR A 56 3.10 -1.10 -18.47
CA THR A 56 2.86 -2.02 -17.36
C THR A 56 4.08 -2.87 -17.03
N LEU A 57 4.35 -3.04 -15.74
CA LEU A 57 5.24 -4.06 -15.20
C LEU A 57 4.40 -5.06 -14.39
N ASP A 58 4.35 -6.31 -14.84
CA ASP A 58 3.72 -7.41 -14.11
C ASP A 58 4.79 -8.21 -13.35
N VAL A 59 4.60 -8.38 -12.04
CA VAL A 59 5.51 -9.12 -11.16
C VAL A 59 4.71 -10.20 -10.45
N THR A 60 4.94 -11.45 -10.83
CA THR A 60 4.16 -12.60 -10.35
C THR A 60 4.55 -13.09 -8.95
N SER A 61 5.63 -12.53 -8.40
CA SER A 61 6.20 -12.87 -7.09
C SER A 61 6.48 -11.59 -6.28
N ALA A 62 7.32 -11.66 -5.25
CA ALA A 62 7.65 -10.49 -4.44
C ALA A 62 8.56 -9.50 -5.19
N ALA A 63 8.26 -8.20 -5.07
CA ALA A 63 9.18 -7.11 -5.40
C ALA A 63 9.74 -6.51 -4.10
N THR A 64 11.05 -6.31 -4.03
CA THR A 64 11.71 -5.67 -2.88
C THR A 64 12.32 -4.35 -3.32
N PHE A 65 11.98 -3.26 -2.63
CA PHE A 65 12.56 -1.94 -2.82
C PHE A 65 13.39 -1.58 -1.58
N SER A 66 14.70 -1.38 -1.74
CA SER A 66 15.62 -1.07 -0.62
C SER A 66 15.58 0.40 -0.17
N SER A 67 14.80 1.24 -0.87
CA SER A 67 14.67 2.67 -0.63
C SER A 67 13.23 3.12 -0.87
N THR A 68 13.01 4.39 -1.17
CA THR A 68 11.70 4.99 -1.35
C THR A 68 10.99 4.51 -2.61
N LEU A 69 9.69 4.18 -2.47
CA LEU A 69 8.76 4.00 -3.59
C LEU A 69 7.81 5.22 -3.62
N ALA A 70 7.85 6.00 -4.70
CA ALA A 70 6.91 7.09 -4.94
C ALA A 70 5.80 6.62 -5.89
N VAL A 71 4.54 6.69 -5.46
CA VAL A 71 3.37 6.37 -6.27
C VAL A 71 2.54 7.64 -6.44
N THR A 72 2.46 8.17 -7.66
CA THR A 72 1.72 9.41 -7.97
C THR A 72 0.27 9.17 -8.36
N GLY A 73 -0.06 7.95 -8.78
CA GLY A 73 -1.40 7.51 -9.12
C GLY A 73 -2.06 6.71 -8.00
N LEU A 74 -3.18 6.06 -8.33
CA LEU A 74 -3.86 5.12 -7.43
C LEU A 74 -3.04 3.81 -7.30
N SER A 75 -3.02 3.26 -6.09
CA SER A 75 -2.46 1.93 -5.80
C SER A 75 -3.42 1.18 -4.89
N THR A 76 -3.60 -0.11 -5.16
CA THR A 76 -4.39 -1.03 -4.33
C THR A 76 -3.44 -2.06 -3.73
N LEU A 77 -3.25 -2.02 -2.40
CA LEU A 77 -2.35 -2.93 -1.70
C LEU A 77 -3.15 -3.83 -0.74
N THR A 78 -3.64 -4.96 -1.24
CA THR A 78 -4.55 -5.86 -0.50
C THR A 78 -3.90 -6.46 0.76
N GLY A 79 -2.60 -6.74 0.70
CA GLY A 79 -1.81 -7.24 1.83
C GLY A 79 -1.41 -6.17 2.86
N PHE A 80 -1.60 -4.88 2.56
CA PHE A 80 -1.20 -3.81 3.49
C PHE A 80 -2.09 -3.77 4.74
N ILE A 81 -3.37 -4.13 4.62
CA ILE A 81 -4.35 -3.92 5.71
C ILE A 81 -5.27 -5.14 5.94
N SER A 82 -5.53 -6.00 4.94
CA SER A 82 -6.59 -7.00 5.07
C SER A 82 -6.13 -8.44 5.36
N THR A 83 -4.89 -8.81 5.03
CA THR A 83 -4.44 -10.22 5.10
C THR A 83 -3.05 -10.42 5.71
N ALA A 84 -2.34 -9.34 6.08
CA ALA A 84 -1.04 -9.39 6.74
C ALA A 84 -0.84 -8.19 7.68
N SER A 85 0.18 -8.25 8.55
CA SER A 85 0.60 -7.12 9.38
C SER A 85 1.43 -6.14 8.56
N SER A 86 1.05 -4.86 8.53
CA SER A 86 1.90 -3.78 8.01
C SER A 86 2.25 -2.80 9.12
N THR A 87 3.45 -2.24 9.04
CA THR A 87 3.94 -1.23 9.98
C THR A 87 4.20 0.07 9.23
N VAL A 88 3.68 1.18 9.76
CA VAL A 88 4.01 2.53 9.31
C VAL A 88 4.85 3.18 10.41
N ASN A 89 6.14 3.41 10.15
CA ASN A 89 7.08 3.99 11.13
C ASN A 89 6.92 5.52 11.30
N GLY A 90 5.93 6.13 10.67
CA GLY A 90 5.65 7.56 10.69
C GLY A 90 4.16 7.88 10.73
N ALA A 91 3.80 9.11 10.35
CA ALA A 91 2.39 9.52 10.30
C ALA A 91 1.65 8.85 9.14
N LEU A 92 0.49 8.27 9.42
CA LEU A 92 -0.47 7.82 8.41
C LEU A 92 -1.51 8.93 8.20
N ASN A 93 -1.45 9.63 7.06
CA ASN A 93 -2.42 10.65 6.68
C ASN A 93 -3.49 10.05 5.76
N VAL A 94 -4.73 9.94 6.24
CA VAL A 94 -5.87 9.43 5.47
C VAL A 94 -6.90 10.54 5.33
N GLN A 95 -7.14 10.97 4.09
CA GLN A 95 -7.96 12.16 3.80
C GLN A 95 -9.47 11.92 3.93
N THR A 96 -9.91 10.66 3.93
CA THR A 96 -11.33 10.30 3.99
C THR A 96 -11.62 9.60 5.31
N SER A 97 -11.59 8.28 5.35
CA SER A 97 -11.92 7.50 6.54
C SER A 97 -10.94 6.36 6.74
N VAL A 98 -10.66 6.07 8.00
CA VAL A 98 -9.96 4.86 8.42
C VAL A 98 -11.01 3.84 8.82
N ALA A 99 -11.16 2.77 8.04
CA ALA A 99 -11.99 1.63 8.39
C ALA A 99 -11.12 0.53 9.00
N VAL A 100 -11.46 0.07 10.20
CA VAL A 100 -10.85 -1.11 10.83
C VAL A 100 -11.91 -2.21 10.83
N ALA A 101 -11.90 -3.05 9.79
CA ALA A 101 -12.80 -4.20 9.67
C ALA A 101 -12.11 -5.45 10.21
N SER A 102 -12.73 -6.14 11.16
CA SER A 102 -12.25 -7.41 11.69
C SER A 102 -13.41 -8.40 11.76
N SER A 103 -13.17 -9.64 11.35
CA SER A 103 -14.05 -10.78 11.57
C SER A 103 -13.84 -11.44 12.94
N THR A 104 -12.90 -10.93 13.74
CA THR A 104 -12.59 -11.45 15.08
C THR A 104 -12.87 -10.40 16.17
N PRO A 105 -13.47 -10.78 17.32
CA PRO A 105 -13.97 -9.85 18.34
C PRO A 105 -12.91 -9.03 19.12
N SER A 106 -11.62 -9.07 18.76
CA SER A 106 -10.53 -8.75 19.70
C SER A 106 -9.51 -7.71 19.23
N GLN A 107 -9.75 -6.97 18.14
CA GLN A 107 -8.79 -5.95 17.68
C GLN A 107 -9.37 -4.54 17.83
N GLU A 108 -8.73 -3.78 18.72
CA GLU A 108 -9.05 -2.39 19.06
C GLU A 108 -8.23 -1.43 18.18
N LEU A 109 -8.80 -0.27 17.81
CA LEU A 109 -7.99 0.85 17.31
C LEU A 109 -7.19 1.41 18.48
N GLY A 110 -5.99 0.87 18.70
CA GLY A 110 -5.08 1.31 19.76
C GLY A 110 -4.37 2.60 19.39
N VAL A 111 -4.51 3.64 20.22
CA VAL A 111 -3.73 4.89 20.11
C VAL A 111 -2.86 5.01 21.36
N VAL A 112 -1.54 5.03 21.17
CA VAL A 112 -0.59 5.37 22.25
C VAL A 112 -0.39 6.88 22.25
N GLY A 113 -0.66 7.53 23.38
CA GLY A 113 -0.64 8.99 23.50
C GLY A 113 -2.05 9.59 23.42
N SER A 114 -2.20 10.74 22.76
CA SER A 114 -3.48 11.43 22.61
C SER A 114 -4.13 11.12 21.26
N ALA A 115 -5.40 10.75 21.27
CA ALA A 115 -6.26 10.84 20.09
C ALA A 115 -6.87 12.25 20.02
N LEU A 116 -6.69 12.94 18.90
CA LEU A 116 -7.19 14.30 18.68
C LEU A 116 -8.16 14.29 17.50
N PHE A 117 -9.42 14.61 17.79
CA PHE A 117 -10.48 14.67 16.79
C PHE A 117 -10.82 16.14 16.55
N GLN A 118 -10.43 16.68 15.40
CA GLN A 118 -10.62 18.09 15.06
C GLN A 118 -11.12 18.21 13.62
N GLU A 119 -12.15 19.02 13.43
CA GLU A 119 -12.65 19.42 12.11
C GLU A 119 -12.46 20.93 11.92
N SER A 120 -12.15 21.37 10.70
CA SER A 120 -11.91 22.79 10.40
C SER A 120 -13.20 23.60 10.26
N SER A 121 -14.37 22.97 10.05
CA SER A 121 -15.63 23.67 9.82
C SER A 121 -16.91 22.85 10.08
N GLY A 122 -16.83 21.64 10.64
CA GLY A 122 -17.97 20.73 10.82
C GLY A 122 -18.04 20.09 12.20
N THR A 123 -19.06 19.25 12.43
CA THR A 123 -19.20 18.50 13.70
C THR A 123 -18.26 17.30 13.71
N THR A 124 -17.42 17.21 14.74
CA THR A 124 -16.62 16.01 15.00
C THR A 124 -17.43 15.03 15.85
N THR A 125 -17.75 13.86 15.30
CA THR A 125 -18.56 12.84 15.99
C THR A 125 -17.73 11.60 16.30
N ILE A 126 -17.70 11.18 17.57
CA ILE A 126 -17.26 9.83 17.97
C ILE A 126 -18.50 8.95 18.04
N GLY A 127 -18.71 8.12 17.01
CA GLY A 127 -19.81 7.17 16.97
C GLY A 127 -19.45 5.86 17.69
N ILE A 128 -20.33 5.39 18.58
CA ILE A 128 -20.20 4.08 19.21
C ILE A 128 -21.55 3.39 19.03
N ASN A 129 -21.64 2.50 18.04
CA ASN A 129 -22.88 1.82 17.66
C ASN A 129 -22.79 0.33 18.00
N SER A 130 -23.88 -0.21 18.52
CA SER A 130 -24.07 -1.64 18.75
C SER A 130 -25.11 -2.16 17.77
N THR A 131 -24.77 -3.21 17.03
CA THR A 131 -25.68 -3.83 16.04
C THR A 131 -26.50 -4.97 16.63
N GLY A 132 -26.29 -5.32 17.91
CA GLY A 132 -27.02 -6.37 18.62
C GLY A 132 -28.35 -5.88 19.19
N SER A 133 -29.42 -6.67 19.05
CA SER A 133 -30.72 -6.37 19.67
C SER A 133 -30.60 -6.33 21.20
N GLY A 134 -31.06 -5.24 21.83
CA GLY A 134 -31.04 -5.07 23.29
C GLY A 134 -29.65 -4.81 23.91
N VAL A 135 -28.62 -4.50 23.09
CA VAL A 135 -27.25 -4.25 23.57
C VAL A 135 -26.84 -2.80 23.29
N GLY A 136 -26.51 -2.06 24.35
CA GLY A 136 -26.03 -0.68 24.26
C GLY A 136 -24.52 -0.61 24.00
N SER A 137 -24.06 0.60 23.70
CA SER A 137 -22.63 0.91 23.59
C SER A 137 -22.09 1.39 24.94
N CYS A 138 -20.79 1.23 25.20
CA CYS A 138 -20.18 1.84 26.37
C CYS A 138 -18.81 2.45 26.08
N ILE A 139 -18.51 3.56 26.76
CA ILE A 139 -17.14 4.09 26.86
C ILE A 139 -16.57 3.55 28.16
N GLN A 140 -15.46 2.81 28.06
CA GLN A 140 -14.73 2.33 29.22
C GLN A 140 -13.50 3.20 29.46
N LEU A 141 -13.42 3.83 30.62
CA LEU A 141 -12.25 4.52 31.12
C LEU A 141 -11.60 3.64 32.18
N ARG A 142 -10.32 3.32 32.03
CA ARG A 142 -9.58 2.50 32.98
C ARG A 142 -8.65 3.39 33.80
N GLY A 143 -8.87 3.44 35.11
CA GLY A 143 -7.93 4.07 36.04
C GLY A 143 -6.64 3.26 36.15
N THR A 144 -5.55 3.92 36.54
CA THR A 144 -4.24 3.27 36.77
C THR A 144 -4.29 2.18 37.85
N ASN A 145 -5.24 2.30 38.79
CA ASN A 145 -5.52 1.30 39.83
C ASN A 145 -6.34 0.09 39.34
N GLY A 146 -6.65 0.01 38.03
CA GLY A 146 -7.46 -1.07 37.44
C GLY A 146 -8.98 -0.89 37.58
N VAL A 147 -9.45 0.12 38.31
CA VAL A 147 -10.87 0.46 38.43
C VAL A 147 -11.40 0.95 37.08
N LEU A 148 -12.57 0.44 36.68
CA LEU A 148 -13.25 0.81 35.44
C LEU A 148 -14.37 1.81 35.73
N PHE A 149 -14.37 2.92 35.01
CA PHE A 149 -15.48 3.85 34.93
C PHE A 149 -16.12 3.66 33.57
N ARG A 150 -17.43 3.45 33.55
CA ARG A 150 -18.16 3.17 32.31
C ARG A 150 -19.26 4.19 32.12
N ILE A 151 -19.32 4.73 30.92
CA ILE A 151 -20.47 5.49 30.44
C ILE A 151 -21.26 4.53 29.54
N PHE A 152 -22.52 4.30 29.86
CA PHE A 152 -23.39 3.45 29.06
C PHE A 152 -24.30 4.31 28.18
N ALA A 153 -24.18 4.17 26.86
CA ALA A 153 -25.14 4.64 25.89
C ALA A 153 -26.12 3.47 25.64
N GLY A 154 -27.24 3.49 26.37
CA GLY A 154 -28.08 2.31 26.58
C GLY A 154 -28.65 1.66 25.31
N ALA A 155 -29.02 0.40 25.44
CA ALA A 155 -30.10 -0.21 24.66
C ALA A 155 -31.23 -0.51 25.64
N THR A 156 -32.47 -0.34 25.18
CA THR A 156 -33.68 -0.68 25.94
C THR A 156 -33.56 -2.13 26.43
N THR A 157 -33.73 -2.42 27.72
CA THR A 157 -34.98 -2.27 28.45
C THR A 157 -34.78 -1.75 29.89
N SER A 158 -35.32 -0.56 30.18
CA SER A 158 -35.68 -0.08 31.52
C SER A 158 -34.52 0.20 32.51
N ASP A 159 -34.08 1.46 32.55
CA ASP A 159 -33.39 2.17 33.67
C ASP A 159 -32.04 2.84 33.36
N HIS A 160 -31.88 3.50 32.20
CA HIS A 160 -30.72 4.37 31.97
C HIS A 160 -31.17 5.77 31.52
N PHE A 161 -31.38 6.66 32.50
CA PHE A 161 -31.58 8.10 32.27
C PHE A 161 -30.22 8.80 32.02
N GLY A 162 -29.98 9.09 30.73
CA GLY A 162 -29.26 10.25 30.17
C GLY A 162 -27.79 10.54 30.54
N LEU A 163 -26.86 10.31 29.60
CA LEU A 163 -25.72 11.23 29.42
C LEU A 163 -26.18 12.35 28.47
N VAL A 164 -26.43 13.55 29.01
CA VAL A 164 -26.61 14.78 28.21
C VAL A 164 -25.30 15.56 28.27
N VAL A 165 -24.59 15.64 27.14
CA VAL A 165 -23.43 16.53 26.98
C VAL A 165 -23.74 17.47 25.83
N GLU A 166 -24.26 18.64 26.16
CA GLU A 166 -24.46 19.74 25.21
C GLU A 166 -23.26 20.69 25.25
N VAL A 167 -22.78 21.11 24.08
CA VAL A 167 -21.82 22.20 23.95
C VAL A 167 -22.40 23.20 22.97
N GLY A 168 -23.01 24.26 23.50
CA GLY A 168 -23.81 25.24 22.77
C GLY A 168 -25.06 25.62 23.55
N SER A 169 -25.66 26.78 23.26
CA SER A 169 -26.86 27.25 23.96
C SER A 169 -28.02 26.27 23.72
N CYS A 170 -28.59 25.73 24.79
CA CYS A 170 -29.85 24.97 24.74
C CYS A 170 -30.91 25.83 24.04
N GLN A 171 -31.53 25.32 22.98
CA GLN A 171 -32.79 25.88 22.46
C GLN A 171 -33.86 24.81 22.68
N ASP A 172 -34.87 25.20 23.45
CA ASP A 172 -36.05 24.40 23.82
C ASP A 172 -36.81 23.87 22.59
#